data_AF-A0A0C9TT54-F1
#
_entry.id   AF-A0A0C9TT54-F1
#
_cell.length_a   1.000
_cell.length_b   1.000
_cell.length_c   1.000
_cell.angle_alpha   90.00
_cell.angle_beta   90.00
_cell.angle_gamma   90.00
#
_symmetry.space_group_name_H-M   'P 1'
#
loop_
_entity.id
_entity.type
_entity.pdbx_description
1 polymer ?
#
loop_
_entity_poly.entity_id
_entity_poly.type
_entity_poly.pdbx_seq_one_letter_code
_entity_poly.pdbx_strand_id
1 'polypeptide(L)'
;MICIELVHNLQKICNNSDVPFGGMNVIFAGDFGQLPPAMGGESCALYCGNIGSMIKSSLTHYGQEAAIGKALWHQVTTMVILRENMRQKTQSEQNNRLRKALENMCFQNCIAANVKFRNVSIITAWNSQKDRINELGCTRFAADTGQDLISFFSEDMWLQNDGMIREINGKRRHTTKFSYILSEDVQKILWSQSLHTSEHFASKLYLCIGMPVIIRHNDATKLCITNGQEGIVAGWTSSTGSLGQIILETLFVQLVQPPAEISLEHLPLNVVPIPFHNVVDLQHCQFHQSYYTALSRSASADGTAIIQGFDPSKIIGGASG
;
A
#
# COMPACT_ATOMS: atom_id res chain seq x y z
N MET A 1 -14.25 8.53 10.85
CA MET A 1 -15.68 8.30 10.56
C MET A 1 -15.99 6.83 10.80
N ILE A 2 -17.14 6.48 11.38
CA ILE A 2 -17.59 5.07 11.46
C ILE A 2 -18.14 4.70 10.07
N CYS A 3 -17.69 3.58 9.51
CA CYS A 3 -18.17 3.10 8.21
C CYS A 3 -19.58 2.54 8.35
N ILE A 4 -20.58 3.17 7.74
CA ILE A 4 -22.00 2.76 7.86
C ILE A 4 -22.26 1.44 7.16
N GLU A 5 -21.57 1.17 6.05
CA GLU A 5 -21.66 -0.11 5.35
C GLU A 5 -21.25 -1.28 6.27
N LEU A 6 -20.21 -1.10 7.09
CA LEU A 6 -19.83 -2.07 8.11
C LEU A 6 -20.96 -2.31 9.11
N VAL A 7 -21.60 -1.23 9.60
CA VAL A 7 -22.71 -1.34 10.57
C VAL A 7 -23.87 -2.12 9.97
N HIS A 8 -24.31 -1.76 8.76
CA HIS A 8 -25.39 -2.45 8.07
C HIS A 8 -25.06 -3.93 7.79
N ASN A 9 -23.83 -4.23 7.40
CA ASN A 9 -23.42 -5.62 7.15
C ASN A 9 -23.44 -6.45 8.44
N LEU A 10 -23.00 -5.89 9.56
CA LEU A 10 -23.07 -6.57 10.85
C LEU A 10 -24.51 -6.80 11.32
N GLN A 11 -25.39 -5.81 11.13
CA GLN A 11 -26.82 -5.95 11.43
C GLN A 11 -27.49 -7.06 10.62
N LYS A 12 -27.17 -7.15 9.32
CA LYS A 12 -27.65 -8.22 8.44
C LYS A 12 -27.15 -9.60 8.90
N ILE A 13 -25.86 -9.72 9.20
CA ILE A 13 -25.24 -10.99 9.62
C ILE A 13 -25.80 -11.44 10.97
N CYS A 14 -26.00 -10.53 11.92
CA CYS A 14 -26.53 -10.84 13.25
C CYS A 14 -28.05 -10.95 13.28
N ASN A 15 -28.72 -10.75 12.14
CA ASN A 15 -30.17 -10.70 12.00
C ASN A 15 -30.84 -9.77 13.03
N ASN A 16 -30.20 -8.63 13.28
CA ASN A 16 -30.60 -7.66 14.29
C ASN A 16 -30.46 -6.24 13.73
N SER A 17 -31.50 -5.79 13.02
CA SER A 17 -31.53 -4.50 12.30
C SER A 17 -31.61 -3.28 13.21
N ASP A 18 -32.16 -3.47 14.42
CA ASP A 18 -32.59 -2.35 15.26
C ASP A 18 -31.51 -1.95 16.28
N VAL A 19 -30.47 -2.77 16.41
CA VAL A 19 -29.37 -2.54 17.34
C VAL A 19 -28.11 -2.13 16.55
N PRO A 20 -27.40 -1.07 16.98
CA PRO A 20 -26.11 -0.71 16.40
C PRO A 20 -25.17 -1.91 16.34
N PHE A 21 -24.46 -2.05 15.21
CA PHE A 21 -23.50 -3.14 14.97
C PHE A 21 -24.09 -4.56 15.14
N GLY A 22 -25.42 -4.71 15.02
CA GLY A 22 -26.09 -6.00 15.20
C GLY A 22 -26.04 -6.54 16.64
N GLY A 23 -25.77 -5.68 17.63
CA GLY A 23 -25.61 -6.07 19.03
C GLY A 23 -24.22 -6.60 19.40
N MET A 24 -23.23 -6.48 18.51
CA MET A 24 -21.85 -6.83 18.82
C MET A 24 -21.20 -5.83 19.77
N ASN A 25 -20.34 -6.33 20.67
CA ASN A 25 -19.44 -5.49 21.45
C ASN A 25 -18.33 -4.96 20.56
N VAL A 26 -18.30 -3.65 20.33
CA VAL A 26 -17.31 -2.98 19.47
C VAL A 26 -16.33 -2.18 20.32
N ILE A 27 -15.03 -2.41 20.10
CA ILE A 27 -13.95 -1.61 20.69
C ILE A 27 -13.34 -0.76 19.59
N PHE A 28 -13.41 0.56 19.74
CA PHE A 28 -12.69 1.49 18.90
C PHE A 28 -11.30 1.76 19.50
N ALA A 29 -10.25 1.51 18.71
CA ALA A 29 -8.88 1.81 19.08
C ALA A 29 -8.26 2.73 18.02
N GLY A 30 -7.61 3.81 18.47
CA GLY A 30 -7.00 4.79 17.58
C GLY A 30 -6.26 5.87 18.36
N ASP A 31 -5.58 6.75 17.63
CA ASP A 31 -4.83 7.87 18.17
C ASP A 31 -5.42 9.18 17.63
N PHE A 32 -5.94 10.01 18.53
CA PHE A 32 -6.59 11.28 18.18
C PHE A 32 -5.61 12.38 17.75
N GLY A 33 -4.30 12.18 17.94
CA GLY A 33 -3.26 13.07 17.40
C GLY A 33 -2.93 12.82 15.92
N GLN A 34 -3.57 11.83 15.28
CA GLN A 34 -3.37 11.53 13.87
C GLN A 34 -4.09 12.54 12.95
N LEU A 35 -3.61 12.61 11.71
CA LEU A 35 -4.25 13.41 10.67
C LEU A 35 -5.74 13.04 10.52
N PRO A 36 -6.62 14.03 10.28
CA PRO A 36 -8.02 13.76 10.02
C PRO A 36 -8.17 12.89 8.76
N PRO A 37 -9.33 12.22 8.59
CA PRO A 37 -9.61 11.46 7.38
C PRO A 37 -9.36 12.29 6.12
N ALA A 38 -8.67 11.70 5.14
CA ALA A 38 -8.27 12.39 3.91
C ALA A 38 -9.46 12.98 3.14
N MET A 39 -10.62 12.32 3.20
CA MET A 39 -11.86 12.80 2.61
C MET A 39 -12.72 13.48 3.69
N GLY A 40 -13.12 14.73 3.46
CA GLY A 40 -13.97 15.51 4.37
C GLY A 40 -13.25 16.27 5.51
N GLY A 41 -11.95 16.01 5.72
CA GLY A 41 -11.09 16.76 6.65
C GLY A 41 -11.55 16.68 8.10
N GLU A 42 -11.18 17.69 8.91
CA GLU A 42 -11.54 17.75 10.33
C GLU A 42 -13.04 17.67 10.57
N SER A 43 -13.86 18.18 9.64
CA SER A 43 -15.31 18.17 9.75
C SER A 43 -15.91 16.75 9.77
N CYS A 44 -15.20 15.76 9.23
CA CYS A 44 -15.59 14.34 9.22
C CYS A 44 -14.88 13.50 10.29
N ALA A 45 -13.97 14.11 11.07
CA ALA A 45 -13.36 13.44 12.20
C ALA A 45 -14.39 13.17 13.31
N LEU A 46 -14.29 12.00 13.95
CA LEU A 46 -15.22 11.58 15.01
C LEU A 46 -15.09 12.44 16.28
N TYR A 47 -13.91 12.98 16.51
CA TYR A 47 -13.58 13.87 17.62
C TYR A 47 -13.92 15.34 17.35
N CYS A 48 -14.43 15.68 16.17
CA CYS A 48 -14.82 17.06 15.86
C CYS A 48 -16.09 17.43 16.62
N GLY A 49 -15.99 18.44 17.50
CA GLY A 49 -17.11 18.93 18.31
C GLY A 49 -18.21 19.64 17.51
N ASN A 50 -17.98 19.96 16.23
CA ASN A 50 -19.02 20.46 15.35
C ASN A 50 -19.90 19.30 14.86
N ILE A 51 -20.94 19.02 15.64
CA ILE A 51 -22.09 18.24 15.17
C ILE A 51 -22.87 19.18 14.26
N GLY A 52 -22.75 18.98 12.94
CA GLY A 52 -23.57 19.68 11.97
C GLY A 52 -25.03 19.32 12.18
N SER A 53 -25.72 20.07 13.03
CA SER A 53 -27.14 19.88 13.37
C SER A 53 -28.09 20.20 12.21
N MET A 54 -27.57 20.72 11.10
CA MET A 54 -28.35 21.01 9.91
C MET A 54 -28.22 19.90 8.87
N ILE A 55 -29.16 18.95 8.94
CA ILE A 55 -29.47 18.05 7.83
C ILE A 55 -30.06 18.91 6.70
N LYS A 56 -29.22 19.43 5.81
CA LYS A 56 -29.72 20.05 4.57
C LYS A 56 -30.20 18.93 3.66
N SER A 57 -31.38 19.08 3.05
CA SER A 57 -31.92 18.15 2.06
C SER A 57 -31.00 17.94 0.84
N SER A 58 -29.99 18.80 0.66
CA SER A 58 -28.94 18.71 -0.36
C SER A 58 -27.68 17.95 0.08
N LEU A 59 -27.70 17.25 1.22
CA LEU A 59 -26.54 16.47 1.68
C LEU A 59 -26.25 15.31 0.73
N THR A 60 -24.98 15.21 0.34
CA THR A 60 -24.48 14.07 -0.43
C THR A 60 -24.65 12.78 0.37
N HIS A 61 -24.71 11.63 -0.32
CA HIS A 61 -24.76 10.30 0.32
C HIS A 61 -23.66 10.14 1.39
N TYR A 62 -22.43 10.56 1.04
CA TYR A 62 -21.31 10.59 1.96
C TYR A 62 -21.54 11.46 3.20
N GLY A 63 -22.16 12.65 3.04
CA GLY A 63 -22.49 13.53 4.16
C GLY A 63 -23.51 12.92 5.12
N GLN A 64 -24.46 12.14 4.59
CA GLN A 64 -25.44 11.41 5.40
C GLN A 64 -24.78 10.28 6.19
N GLU A 65 -23.93 9.48 5.54
CA GLU A 65 -23.16 8.42 6.19
C GLU A 65 -22.25 8.96 7.29
N ALA A 66 -21.59 10.10 7.05
CA ALA A 66 -20.75 10.77 8.03
C ALA A 66 -21.55 11.22 9.27
N ALA A 67 -22.76 11.77 9.06
CA ALA A 67 -23.63 12.21 10.15
C ALA A 67 -24.13 11.05 11.00
N ILE A 68 -24.56 9.94 10.38
CA ILE A 68 -24.96 8.72 11.08
C ILE A 68 -23.76 8.16 11.85
N GLY A 69 -22.58 8.13 11.24
CA GLY A 69 -21.37 7.61 11.86
C GLY A 69 -20.95 8.42 13.08
N LYS A 70 -21.15 9.75 13.06
CA LYS A 70 -20.96 10.61 14.23
C LYS A 70 -22.01 10.37 15.31
N ALA A 71 -23.29 10.21 14.95
CA ALA A 71 -24.35 9.91 15.92
C ALA A 71 -24.08 8.59 16.66
N LEU A 72 -23.61 7.56 15.95
CA LEU A 72 -23.17 6.29 16.55
C LEU A 72 -21.95 6.46 17.46
N TRP A 73 -21.00 7.31 17.07
CA TRP A 73 -19.83 7.61 17.91
C TRP A 73 -20.22 8.28 19.23
N HIS A 74 -21.22 9.17 19.23
CA HIS A 74 -21.72 9.79 20.47
C HIS A 74 -22.43 8.82 21.41
N GLN A 75 -22.77 7.60 20.97
CA GLN A 75 -23.29 6.55 21.86
C GLN A 75 -22.18 5.85 22.68
N VAL A 76 -20.90 6.08 22.34
CA VAL A 76 -19.77 5.55 23.10
C VAL A 76 -19.61 6.34 24.40
N THR A 77 -19.86 5.68 25.53
CA THR A 77 -19.81 6.29 26.87
C THR A 77 -18.51 6.01 27.63
N THR A 78 -17.77 4.98 27.23
CA THR A 78 -16.56 4.53 27.92
C THR A 78 -15.33 4.86 27.10
N MET A 79 -14.40 5.61 27.70
CA MET A 79 -13.11 5.94 27.09
C MET A 79 -11.98 5.41 27.97
N VAL A 80 -11.06 4.66 27.36
CA VAL A 80 -9.84 4.16 28.01
C VAL A 80 -8.64 4.86 27.36
N ILE A 81 -7.85 5.58 28.15
CA ILE A 81 -6.62 6.23 27.69
C ILE A 81 -5.42 5.40 28.17
N LEU A 82 -4.68 4.83 27.23
CA LEU A 82 -3.41 4.16 27.50
C LEU A 82 -2.31 5.22 27.66
N ARG A 83 -1.58 5.19 28.79
CA ARG A 83 -0.54 6.18 29.10
C ARG A 83 0.89 5.69 28.82
N GLU A 84 1.09 4.38 28.79
CA GLU A 84 2.41 3.79 28.61
C GLU A 84 2.66 3.44 27.14
N ASN A 85 3.61 4.12 26.50
CA ASN A 85 4.01 3.82 25.13
C ASN A 85 5.03 2.68 25.08
N MET A 86 4.58 1.51 24.65
CA MET A 86 5.40 0.31 24.59
C MET A 86 6.35 0.23 23.38
N ARG A 87 6.26 1.16 22.40
CA ARG A 87 7.17 1.21 21.24
C ARG A 87 8.53 1.83 21.57
N GLN A 88 8.63 2.63 22.64
CA GLN A 88 9.87 3.33 23.03
C GLN A 88 10.37 2.86 24.41
N LYS A 89 10.51 1.54 24.62
CA LYS A 89 11.01 1.00 25.91
C LYS A 89 12.49 1.30 26.17
N THR A 90 13.28 1.49 25.12
CA THR A 90 14.73 1.70 25.24
C THR A 90 15.01 3.12 25.73
N GLN A 91 15.41 3.25 27.00
CA GLN A 91 15.74 4.52 27.66
C GLN A 91 17.13 5.05 27.26
N SER A 92 17.39 5.25 25.97
CA SER A 92 18.56 6.05 25.59
C SER A 92 18.28 7.54 25.84
N GLU A 93 19.33 8.31 26.14
CA GLU A 93 19.20 9.76 26.36
C GLU A 93 18.60 10.47 25.12
N GLN A 94 18.90 9.96 23.92
CA GLN A 94 18.33 10.43 22.66
C GLN A 94 16.83 10.13 22.54
N ASN A 95 16.39 8.92 22.93
CA ASN A 95 14.98 8.53 22.91
C ASN A 95 14.15 9.34 23.90
N ASN A 96 14.71 9.67 25.06
CA ASN A 96 14.05 10.54 26.05
C ASN A 96 13.88 11.98 25.52
N ARG A 97 14.88 12.52 24.79
CA ARG A 97 14.76 13.83 24.12
C ARG A 97 13.70 13.80 23.02
N LEU A 98 13.64 12.72 22.22
CA LEU A 98 12.61 12.55 21.19
C LEU A 98 11.21 12.45 21.81
N ARG A 99 11.03 11.68 22.90
CA ARG A 99 9.74 11.59 23.62
C ARG A 99 9.28 12.97 24.10
N LYS A 100 10.18 13.72 24.75
CA LYS A 100 9.89 15.07 25.24
C LYS A 100 9.56 16.05 24.10
N ALA A 101 10.23 15.91 22.96
CA ALA A 101 9.91 16.70 21.77
C ALA A 101 8.55 16.33 21.17
N LEU A 102 8.18 15.04 21.10
CA LEU A 102 6.87 14.58 20.63
C LEU A 102 5.73 15.05 21.54
N GLU A 103 5.89 14.92 22.86
CA GLU A 103 4.95 15.46 23.84
C GLU A 103 4.79 16.98 23.67
N ASN A 104 5.89 17.73 23.52
CA ASN A 104 5.84 19.17 23.28
C ASN A 104 5.22 19.53 21.92
N MET A 105 5.42 18.72 20.87
CA MET A 105 4.81 18.93 19.55
C MET A 105 3.29 18.75 19.58
N CYS A 106 2.78 17.79 20.35
CA CYS A 106 1.34 17.63 20.59
C CYS A 106 0.70 18.91 21.20
N PHE A 107 1.48 19.71 21.92
CA PHE A 107 1.06 20.98 22.53
C PHE A 107 1.68 22.23 21.85
N GLN A 108 2.23 22.10 20.64
CA GLN A 108 2.84 23.20 19.86
C GLN A 108 3.97 23.98 20.58
N ASN A 109 4.78 23.35 21.43
CA ASN A 109 5.75 24.02 22.31
C ASN A 109 7.22 23.56 22.12
N CYS A 110 7.66 23.39 20.87
CA CYS A 110 8.97 22.76 20.57
C CYS A 110 10.09 23.78 20.25
N ILE A 111 11.33 23.46 20.63
CA ILE A 111 12.54 24.25 20.36
C ILE A 111 13.36 23.54 19.29
N ALA A 112 13.78 24.25 18.24
CA ALA A 112 14.52 23.67 17.12
C ALA A 112 15.91 23.19 17.54
N ALA A 113 16.19 21.90 17.33
CA ALA A 113 17.53 21.32 17.49
C ALA A 113 18.11 20.95 16.12
N ASN A 114 19.32 21.43 15.83
CA ASN A 114 20.07 21.09 14.62
C ASN A 114 20.75 19.73 14.80
N VAL A 115 20.24 18.70 14.10
CA VAL A 115 20.91 17.40 14.00
C VAL A 115 21.21 17.10 12.54
N LYS A 116 22.46 16.77 12.24
CA LYS A 116 22.89 16.37 10.90
C LYS A 116 22.66 14.87 10.75
N PHE A 117 21.60 14.50 10.04
CA PHE A 117 21.35 13.12 9.67
C PHE A 117 21.78 12.87 8.21
N ARG A 118 22.40 11.73 7.94
CA ARG A 118 22.75 11.26 6.58
C ARG A 118 22.06 9.93 6.32
N ASN A 119 21.55 9.74 5.10
CA ASN A 119 20.88 8.51 4.63
C ASN A 119 19.77 8.02 5.59
N VAL A 120 19.06 8.96 6.20
CA VAL A 120 17.90 8.67 7.05
C VAL A 120 16.62 8.91 6.27
N SER A 121 15.54 8.27 6.71
CA SER A 121 14.19 8.57 6.23
C SER A 121 13.84 10.03 6.50
N ILE A 122 13.40 10.76 5.47
CA ILE A 122 13.01 12.17 5.53
C ILE A 122 11.50 12.25 5.33
N ILE A 123 10.80 12.83 6.29
CA ILE A 123 9.37 13.10 6.20
C ILE A 123 9.18 14.51 5.61
N THR A 124 8.46 14.60 4.49
CA THR A 124 8.15 15.88 3.82
C THR A 124 6.66 16.16 3.84
N ALA A 125 6.28 17.44 3.75
CA ALA A 125 4.87 17.83 3.71
C ALA A 125 4.18 17.44 2.40
N TRP A 126 4.93 17.42 1.29
CA TRP A 126 4.40 17.15 -0.04
C TRP A 126 5.14 15.99 -0.71
N ASN A 127 4.40 15.20 -1.49
CA ASN A 127 4.96 14.10 -2.29
C ASN A 127 5.96 14.61 -3.33
N SER A 128 5.71 15.75 -3.97
CA SER A 128 6.66 16.34 -4.94
C SER A 128 8.02 16.66 -4.32
N GLN A 129 8.05 17.12 -3.07
CA GLN A 129 9.29 17.37 -2.33
C GLN A 129 10.01 16.06 -2.01
N LYS A 130 9.27 15.03 -1.56
CA LYS A 130 9.80 13.68 -1.32
C LYS A 130 10.43 13.13 -2.59
N ASP A 131 9.72 13.18 -3.72
CA ASP A 131 10.19 12.62 -4.99
C ASP A 131 11.46 13.34 -5.47
N ARG A 132 11.51 14.68 -5.35
CA ARG A 132 12.69 15.48 -5.68
C ARG A 132 13.88 15.18 -4.75
N ILE A 133 13.64 15.03 -3.45
CA ILE A 133 14.67 14.68 -2.47
C ILE A 133 15.20 13.27 -2.74
N ASN A 134 14.32 12.31 -3.07
CA ASN A 134 14.73 10.95 -3.42
C ASN A 134 15.57 10.93 -4.69
N GLU A 135 15.19 11.66 -5.74
CA GLU A 135 15.98 11.77 -6.98
C GLU A 135 17.40 12.32 -6.73
N LEU A 136 17.50 13.42 -5.97
CA LEU A 136 18.78 13.98 -5.56
C LEU A 136 19.56 13.02 -4.65
N GLY A 137 18.84 12.31 -3.77
CA GLY A 137 19.38 11.30 -2.86
C GLY A 137 19.99 10.12 -3.60
N CYS A 138 19.32 9.59 -4.62
CA CYS A 138 19.82 8.50 -5.47
C CYS A 138 21.12 8.92 -6.17
N THR A 139 21.11 10.09 -6.81
CA THR A 139 22.28 10.64 -7.52
C THR A 139 23.46 10.82 -6.57
N ARG A 140 23.21 11.41 -5.41
CA ARG A 140 24.23 11.62 -4.39
C ARG A 140 24.75 10.30 -3.80
N PHE A 141 23.87 9.35 -3.51
CA PHE A 141 24.27 8.06 -2.92
C PHE A 141 25.18 7.27 -3.86
N ALA A 142 24.84 7.24 -5.15
CA ALA A 142 25.69 6.64 -6.18
C ALA A 142 27.08 7.29 -6.22
N ALA A 143 27.14 8.64 -6.22
CA ALA A 143 28.40 9.38 -6.17
C ALA A 143 29.20 9.14 -4.88
N ASP A 144 28.54 9.16 -3.72
CA ASP A 144 29.16 8.93 -2.39
C ASP A 144 29.73 7.51 -2.27
N THR A 145 29.15 6.52 -2.97
CA THR A 145 29.61 5.11 -2.98
C THR A 145 30.48 4.74 -4.18
N GLY A 146 30.70 5.67 -5.12
CA GLY A 146 31.49 5.41 -6.34
C GLY A 146 30.85 4.39 -7.27
N GLN A 147 29.52 4.27 -7.26
CA GLN A 147 28.76 3.33 -8.07
C GLN A 147 27.98 4.04 -9.18
N ASP A 148 27.69 3.32 -10.26
CA ASP A 148 26.80 3.82 -11.29
C ASP A 148 25.33 3.69 -10.87
N LEU A 149 24.54 4.72 -11.16
CA LEU A 149 23.10 4.70 -10.91
C LEU A 149 22.39 4.07 -12.12
N ILE A 150 21.69 2.96 -11.90
CA ILE A 150 20.97 2.28 -12.98
C ILE A 150 19.54 2.79 -13.05
N SER A 151 19.10 3.10 -14.27
CA SER A 151 17.72 3.46 -14.56
C SER A 151 16.95 2.30 -15.16
N PHE A 152 15.87 1.92 -14.49
CA PHE A 152 14.88 0.97 -14.97
C PHE A 152 13.64 1.72 -15.45
N PHE A 153 13.06 1.25 -16.55
CA PHE A 153 11.93 1.88 -17.21
C PHE A 153 10.69 1.00 -17.12
N SER A 154 9.51 1.62 -16.95
CA SER A 154 8.24 0.91 -17.04
C SER A 154 7.91 0.52 -18.48
N GLU A 155 7.23 -0.62 -18.63
CA GLU A 155 6.47 -0.95 -19.83
C GLU A 155 4.98 -0.84 -19.54
N ASP A 156 4.36 0.16 -20.15
CA ASP A 156 2.95 0.45 -19.95
C ASP A 156 2.11 -0.15 -21.10
N MET A 157 0.88 -0.52 -20.78
CA MET A 157 -0.08 -1.05 -21.75
C MET A 157 -1.39 -0.29 -21.64
N TRP A 158 -2.00 0.05 -22.79
CA TRP A 158 -3.33 0.65 -22.81
C TRP A 158 -4.42 -0.41 -22.89
N LEU A 159 -5.49 -0.21 -22.12
CA LEU A 159 -6.73 -0.95 -22.26
C LEU A 159 -7.64 -0.19 -23.23
N GLN A 160 -7.59 -0.51 -24.52
CA GLN A 160 -8.63 -0.07 -25.45
C GLN A 160 -9.84 -1.01 -25.34
N ASN A 161 -10.97 -0.46 -24.88
CA ASN A 161 -12.27 -1.10 -24.97
C ASN A 161 -12.81 -0.90 -26.39
N ASP A 162 -12.24 -1.62 -27.36
CA ASP A 162 -12.79 -1.58 -28.72
C ASP A 162 -14.03 -2.47 -28.75
N GLY A 163 -15.20 -1.84 -28.55
CA GLY A 163 -16.49 -2.50 -28.40
C GLY A 163 -16.97 -3.17 -29.68
N MET A 164 -16.31 -4.24 -30.13
CA MET A 164 -16.87 -5.12 -31.15
C MET A 164 -17.91 -6.04 -30.51
N ILE A 165 -19.18 -5.79 -30.82
CA ILE A 165 -20.27 -6.73 -30.55
C ILE A 165 -20.11 -7.90 -31.54
N ARG A 166 -19.69 -9.08 -31.06
CA ARG A 166 -19.80 -10.30 -31.84
C ARG A 166 -21.09 -11.03 -31.46
N GLU A 167 -21.95 -11.22 -32.45
CA GLU A 167 -23.13 -12.06 -32.32
C GLU A 167 -22.73 -13.53 -32.51
N ILE A 168 -22.78 -14.31 -31.44
CA ILE A 168 -22.63 -15.76 -31.50
C ILE A 168 -23.88 -16.34 -30.83
N ASN A 169 -24.66 -17.12 -31.59
CA ASN A 169 -25.90 -17.76 -31.13
C ASN A 169 -26.92 -16.77 -30.53
N GLY A 170 -27.15 -15.62 -31.16
CA GLY A 170 -28.21 -14.67 -30.79
C GLY A 170 -28.04 -13.97 -29.42
N LYS A 171 -26.90 -14.14 -28.75
CA LYS A 171 -26.58 -13.45 -27.49
C LYS A 171 -25.41 -12.49 -27.72
N ARG A 172 -25.66 -11.19 -27.48
CA ARG A 172 -24.62 -10.16 -27.50
C ARG A 172 -23.66 -10.42 -26.34
N ARG A 173 -22.40 -10.75 -26.64
CA ARG A 173 -21.31 -10.77 -25.65
C ARG A 173 -20.29 -9.71 -26.02
N HIS A 174 -19.93 -8.88 -25.05
CA HIS A 174 -18.75 -8.03 -25.15
C HIS A 174 -17.52 -8.93 -25.12
N THR A 175 -16.71 -8.89 -26.16
CA THR A 175 -15.37 -9.48 -26.15
C THR A 175 -14.36 -8.35 -26.11
N THR A 176 -13.69 -8.19 -24.98
CA THR A 176 -12.54 -7.28 -24.83
C THR A 176 -11.38 -7.82 -25.66
N LYS A 177 -11.01 -7.10 -26.72
CA LYS A 177 -9.78 -7.37 -27.46
C LYS A 177 -8.71 -6.45 -26.92
N PHE A 178 -7.72 -7.01 -26.24
CA PHE A 178 -6.55 -6.26 -25.77
C PHE A 178 -5.69 -5.90 -26.99
N SER A 179 -5.60 -4.62 -27.37
CA SER A 179 -4.59 -4.16 -28.33
C SER A 179 -3.43 -3.58 -27.53
N TYR A 180 -2.24 -4.11 -27.80
CA TYR A 180 -1.05 -3.98 -26.98
C TYR A 180 -0.08 -2.99 -27.61
N ILE A 181 0.63 -2.24 -26.77
CA ILE A 181 1.77 -1.33 -27.07
C ILE A 181 1.33 0.14 -27.26
N LEU A 182 1.71 1.01 -26.30
CA LEU A 182 1.70 2.46 -26.50
C LEU A 182 2.65 2.82 -27.65
N SER A 183 2.35 3.89 -28.39
CA SER A 183 3.35 4.43 -29.31
C SER A 183 4.62 4.84 -28.55
N GLU A 184 5.77 4.63 -29.20
CA GLU A 184 7.08 4.94 -28.64
C GLU A 184 7.17 6.40 -28.14
N ASP A 185 6.55 7.34 -28.87
CA ASP A 185 6.52 8.74 -28.50
C ASP A 185 5.75 8.98 -27.19
N VAL A 186 4.63 8.29 -26.98
CA VAL A 186 3.84 8.41 -25.74
C VAL A 186 4.58 7.76 -24.58
N GLN A 187 5.22 6.61 -24.79
CA GLN A 187 6.03 5.94 -23.76
C GLN A 187 7.20 6.82 -23.31
N LYS A 188 7.89 7.47 -24.25
CA LYS A 188 8.97 8.43 -23.93
C LYS A 188 8.44 9.64 -23.15
N ILE A 189 7.26 10.15 -23.50
CA ILE A 189 6.61 11.23 -22.74
C ILE A 189 6.32 10.77 -21.32
N LEU A 190 5.79 9.56 -21.11
CA LEU A 190 5.52 9.00 -19.78
C LEU A 190 6.79 8.85 -18.92
N TRP A 191 7.89 8.38 -19.51
CA TRP A 191 9.19 8.31 -18.82
C TRP A 191 9.77 9.68 -18.44
N SER A 192 9.36 10.75 -19.14
CA SER A 192 9.76 12.12 -18.83
C SER A 192 8.87 12.81 -17.79
N GLN A 193 7.71 12.22 -17.45
CA GLN A 193 6.82 12.76 -16.44
C GLN A 193 7.34 12.49 -15.03
N SER A 194 7.00 13.40 -14.12
CA SER A 194 7.37 13.27 -12.71
C SER A 194 6.39 12.38 -11.96
N LEU A 195 6.89 11.60 -11.01
CA LEU A 195 6.16 10.62 -10.18
C LEU A 195 4.88 11.13 -9.50
N HIS A 196 4.76 12.45 -9.33
CA HIS A 196 3.59 13.06 -8.71
C HIS A 196 2.36 13.13 -9.64
N THR A 197 2.52 12.94 -10.95
CA THR A 197 1.42 13.03 -11.93
C THR A 197 0.66 11.70 -12.11
N SER A 198 1.17 10.59 -11.57
CA SER A 198 0.72 9.22 -11.88
C SER A 198 0.25 8.41 -10.66
N GLU A 199 -0.50 9.01 -9.72
CA GLU A 199 -0.96 8.33 -8.49
C GLU A 199 0.15 7.54 -7.73
N HIS A 200 1.41 7.95 -7.88
CA HIS A 200 2.61 7.31 -7.32
C HIS A 200 3.13 6.05 -8.02
N PHE A 201 2.77 5.82 -9.28
CA PHE A 201 3.41 4.80 -10.12
C PHE A 201 4.62 5.37 -10.85
N ALA A 202 5.79 4.76 -10.64
CA ALA A 202 7.03 5.24 -11.20
C ALA A 202 7.23 4.76 -12.64
N SER A 203 7.27 5.70 -13.59
CA SER A 203 7.63 5.41 -14.99
C SER A 203 9.13 5.13 -15.15
N LYS A 204 9.95 5.65 -14.23
CA LYS A 204 11.39 5.41 -14.15
C LYS A 204 11.82 5.23 -12.71
N LEU A 205 12.62 4.20 -12.46
CA LEU A 205 13.17 3.89 -11.14
C LEU A 205 14.69 3.91 -11.19
N TYR A 206 15.32 4.57 -10.22
CA TYR A 206 16.77 4.66 -10.10
C TYR A 206 17.26 3.83 -8.91
N LEU A 207 18.16 2.88 -9.15
CA LEU A 207 18.69 2.00 -8.10
C LEU A 207 20.20 1.81 -8.23
N CYS A 208 20.83 1.55 -7.09
CA CYS A 208 22.18 1.00 -7.00
C CYS A 208 22.26 0.06 -5.79
N ILE A 209 23.27 -0.79 -5.73
CA ILE A 209 23.46 -1.73 -4.61
C ILE A 209 23.70 -0.95 -3.32
N GLY A 210 23.11 -1.41 -2.23
CA GLY A 210 23.21 -0.80 -0.90
C GLY A 210 22.28 0.39 -0.67
N MET A 211 21.47 0.79 -1.67
CA MET A 211 20.56 1.93 -1.54
C MET A 211 19.41 1.62 -0.57
N PRO A 212 19.07 2.53 0.38
CA PRO A 212 17.91 2.35 1.24
C PRO A 212 16.61 2.55 0.46
N VAL A 213 15.65 1.64 0.64
CA VAL A 213 14.34 1.63 -0.01
C VAL A 213 13.22 1.33 1.00
N ILE A 214 11.99 1.71 0.67
CA ILE A 214 10.81 1.41 1.48
C ILE A 214 9.78 0.73 0.59
N ILE A 215 9.29 -0.43 1.04
CA ILE A 215 8.25 -1.20 0.36
C ILE A 215 6.92 -0.45 0.49
N ARG A 216 6.18 -0.28 -0.60
CA ARG A 216 4.92 0.50 -0.64
C ARG A 216 3.66 -0.36 -0.77
N HIS A 217 3.82 -1.64 -1.06
CA HIS A 217 2.71 -2.58 -1.27
C HIS A 217 2.83 -3.76 -0.29
N ASN A 218 1.68 -4.36 0.02
CA ASN A 218 1.62 -5.55 0.86
C ASN A 218 1.56 -6.76 -0.07
N ASP A 219 2.71 -7.36 -0.36
CA ASP A 219 2.77 -8.52 -1.26
C ASP A 219 2.72 -9.82 -0.46
N ALA A 220 3.54 -9.94 0.59
CA ALA A 220 3.63 -11.15 1.40
C ALA A 220 3.88 -10.84 2.87
N THR A 221 2.80 -10.75 3.65
CA THR A 221 2.84 -10.45 5.10
C THR A 221 3.68 -11.46 5.89
N LYS A 222 3.66 -12.73 5.50
CA LYS A 222 4.45 -13.80 6.15
C LYS A 222 5.95 -13.66 5.91
N LEU A 223 6.34 -13.05 4.80
CA LEU A 223 7.74 -12.76 4.44
C LEU A 223 8.12 -11.32 4.81
N CYS A 224 7.32 -10.65 5.65
CA CYS A 224 7.48 -9.25 6.02
C CYS A 224 7.59 -8.28 4.83
N ILE A 225 7.08 -8.64 3.66
CA ILE A 225 6.99 -7.77 2.48
C ILE A 225 5.70 -6.96 2.63
N THR A 226 5.77 -5.91 3.45
CA THR A 226 4.63 -5.07 3.80
C THR A 226 4.91 -3.59 3.56
N ASN A 227 3.85 -2.83 3.29
CA ASN A 227 3.91 -1.38 3.14
C ASN A 227 4.52 -0.73 4.39
N GLY A 228 5.56 0.07 4.18
CA GLY A 228 6.34 0.73 5.23
C GLY A 228 7.56 -0.07 5.71
N GLN A 229 7.75 -1.31 5.27
CA GLN A 229 8.96 -2.07 5.60
C GLN A 229 10.17 -1.44 4.91
N GLU A 230 11.18 -1.08 5.71
CA GLU A 230 12.46 -0.57 5.22
C GLU A 230 13.36 -1.72 4.77
N GLY A 231 14.17 -1.45 3.75
CA GLY A 231 15.10 -2.41 3.19
C GLY A 231 16.29 -1.77 2.49
N ILE A 232 17.27 -2.59 2.16
CA ILE A 232 18.48 -2.21 1.45
C ILE A 232 18.53 -3.00 0.15
N VAL A 233 18.79 -2.34 -0.97
CA VAL A 233 18.92 -3.02 -2.27
C VAL A 233 20.11 -3.97 -2.23
N ALA A 234 19.84 -5.27 -2.36
CA ALA A 234 20.83 -6.33 -2.37
C ALA A 234 21.22 -6.75 -3.80
N GLY A 235 20.32 -6.58 -4.77
CA GLY A 235 20.54 -6.94 -6.18
C GLY A 235 19.26 -6.87 -6.99
N TRP A 236 19.34 -7.18 -8.28
CA TRP A 236 18.17 -7.28 -9.16
C TRP A 236 18.42 -8.21 -10.34
N THR A 237 17.33 -8.68 -10.96
CA THR A 237 17.32 -9.19 -12.33
C THR A 237 16.64 -8.19 -13.26
N SER A 238 17.05 -8.19 -14.52
CA SER A 238 16.55 -7.25 -15.52
C SER A 238 16.47 -7.90 -16.89
N SER A 239 15.53 -7.43 -17.70
CA SER A 239 15.39 -7.79 -19.10
C SER A 239 15.40 -6.56 -20.01
N THR A 240 15.53 -6.83 -21.31
CA THR A 240 15.45 -5.81 -22.35
C THR A 240 14.01 -5.68 -22.82
N GLY A 241 13.49 -4.46 -22.73
CA GLY A 241 12.15 -4.11 -23.20
C GLY A 241 12.00 -3.99 -24.71
N SER A 242 10.76 -3.78 -25.12
CA SER A 242 10.29 -3.56 -26.48
C SER A 242 10.98 -2.44 -27.25
N LEU A 243 11.51 -1.41 -26.56
CA LEU A 243 12.24 -0.27 -27.13
C LEU A 243 13.75 -0.32 -26.79
N GLY A 244 14.27 -1.47 -26.34
CA GLY A 244 15.68 -1.64 -25.97
C GLY A 244 16.05 -1.07 -24.59
N GLN A 245 15.07 -0.61 -23.81
CA GLN A 245 15.24 -0.10 -22.45
C GLN A 245 15.43 -1.24 -21.44
N ILE A 246 16.09 -0.95 -20.32
CA ILE A 246 16.27 -1.93 -19.24
C ILE A 246 15.04 -1.92 -18.34
N ILE A 247 14.44 -3.09 -18.12
CA ILE A 247 13.26 -3.29 -17.28
C ILE A 247 13.67 -4.08 -16.03
N LEU A 248 13.14 -3.67 -14.88
CA LEU A 248 13.34 -4.38 -13.62
C LEU A 248 12.38 -5.56 -13.52
N GLU A 249 12.90 -6.78 -13.39
CA GLU A 249 12.08 -7.99 -13.25
C GLU A 249 11.89 -8.39 -11.79
N THR A 250 12.98 -8.50 -11.04
CA THR A 250 12.94 -8.83 -9.62
C THR A 250 13.97 -8.02 -8.87
N LEU A 251 13.54 -7.33 -7.83
CA LEU A 251 14.41 -6.59 -6.93
C LEU A 251 14.66 -7.43 -5.67
N PHE A 252 15.91 -7.71 -5.34
CA PHE A 252 16.27 -8.34 -4.08
C PHE A 252 16.52 -7.27 -3.03
N VAL A 253 15.76 -7.33 -1.93
CA VAL A 253 15.81 -6.35 -0.85
C VAL A 253 16.16 -7.07 0.45
N GLN A 254 17.22 -6.62 1.12
CA GLN A 254 17.54 -7.02 2.48
C GLN A 254 16.69 -6.21 3.46
N LEU A 255 15.81 -6.87 4.21
CA LEU A 255 14.92 -6.20 5.15
C LEU A 255 15.70 -5.69 6.37
N VAL A 256 15.44 -4.44 6.74
CA VAL A 256 16.02 -3.83 7.95
C VAL A 256 15.11 -4.14 9.14
N GLN A 257 15.64 -4.86 10.14
CA GLN A 257 14.94 -5.22 11.38
C GLN A 257 13.52 -5.80 11.15
N PRO A 258 13.39 -6.88 10.35
CA PRO A 258 12.08 -7.47 10.12
C PRO A 258 11.50 -8.04 11.43
N PRO A 259 10.15 -8.06 11.59
CA PRO A 259 9.49 -8.64 12.76
C PRO A 259 9.83 -10.12 13.03
N ALA A 260 10.20 -10.85 11.97
CA ALA A 260 10.65 -12.23 12.03
C ALA A 260 11.87 -12.41 11.10
N GLU A 261 12.77 -13.32 11.47
CA GLU A 261 13.88 -13.69 10.60
C GLU A 261 13.37 -14.50 9.40
N ILE A 262 13.81 -14.11 8.21
CA ILE A 262 13.38 -14.72 6.95
C ILE A 262 14.58 -15.40 6.30
N SER A 263 14.46 -16.70 6.06
CA SER A 263 15.45 -17.47 5.32
C SER A 263 14.75 -18.12 4.13
N LEU A 264 15.08 -17.68 2.93
CA LEU A 264 14.62 -18.29 1.69
C LEU A 264 15.75 -19.16 1.12
N GLU A 265 15.38 -20.28 0.50
CA GLU A 265 16.37 -21.18 -0.11
C GLU A 265 17.17 -20.45 -1.18
N HIS A 266 18.50 -20.61 -1.16
CA HIS A 266 19.44 -19.93 -2.06
C HIS A 266 19.55 -18.41 -1.92
N LEU A 267 18.93 -17.78 -0.91
CA LEU A 267 19.09 -16.36 -0.63
C LEU A 267 19.74 -16.12 0.73
N PRO A 268 20.50 -15.01 0.90
CA PRO A 268 21.02 -14.62 2.20
C PRO A 268 19.90 -14.32 3.20
N LEU A 269 20.23 -14.38 4.50
CA LEU A 269 19.29 -14.08 5.58
C LEU A 269 18.66 -12.69 5.40
N ASN A 270 17.34 -12.64 5.57
CA ASN A 270 16.48 -11.45 5.42
C ASN A 270 16.47 -10.81 4.03
N VAL A 271 16.99 -11.50 3.00
CA VAL A 271 16.87 -11.05 1.61
C VAL A 271 15.62 -11.65 1.01
N VAL A 272 14.74 -10.79 0.50
CA VAL A 272 13.48 -11.17 -0.14
C VAL A 272 13.44 -10.69 -1.59
N PRO A 273 12.92 -11.52 -2.52
CA PRO A 273 12.64 -11.07 -3.87
C PRO A 273 11.34 -10.25 -3.88
N ILE A 274 11.38 -9.10 -4.53
CA ILE A 274 10.23 -8.27 -4.87
C ILE A 274 10.10 -8.29 -6.39
N PRO A 275 9.33 -9.26 -6.92
CA PRO A 275 9.12 -9.43 -8.34
C PRO A 275 8.17 -8.36 -8.89
N PHE A 276 8.37 -7.99 -10.15
CA PHE A 276 7.46 -7.14 -10.92
C PHE A 276 6.10 -7.84 -11.18
N HIS A 277 6.10 -9.17 -11.17
CA HIS A 277 4.92 -10.00 -11.31
C HIS A 277 4.31 -10.36 -9.94
N ASN A 278 2.99 -10.51 -9.90
CA ASN A 278 2.28 -10.91 -8.69
C ASN A 278 2.67 -12.36 -8.37
N VAL A 279 3.54 -12.51 -7.37
CA VAL A 279 4.13 -13.80 -7.07
C VAL A 279 3.29 -14.55 -6.06
N VAL A 280 2.88 -15.76 -6.45
CA VAL A 280 1.88 -16.54 -5.74
C VAL A 280 2.49 -17.87 -5.28
N ASP A 281 2.51 -18.10 -3.97
CA ASP A 281 2.82 -19.41 -3.40
C ASP A 281 1.52 -20.21 -3.19
N LEU A 282 1.45 -21.38 -3.83
CA LEU A 282 0.30 -22.29 -3.80
C LEU A 282 0.58 -23.58 -3.00
N GLN A 283 1.80 -23.79 -2.50
CA GLN A 283 2.22 -25.07 -1.90
C GLN A 283 1.41 -25.39 -0.64
N HIS A 284 1.19 -24.38 0.20
CA HIS A 284 0.46 -24.52 1.47
C HIS A 284 -1.03 -24.19 1.37
N CYS A 285 -1.53 -23.90 0.17
CA CYS A 285 -2.95 -23.66 -0.05
C CYS A 285 -3.74 -24.97 0.14
N GLN A 286 -4.71 -24.97 1.05
CA GLN A 286 -5.43 -26.18 1.48
C GLN A 286 -6.59 -26.55 0.56
N PHE A 287 -7.25 -25.57 -0.05
CA PHE A 287 -8.49 -25.76 -0.82
C PHE A 287 -8.51 -24.95 -2.12
N HIS A 288 -9.38 -25.32 -3.05
CA HIS A 288 -9.49 -24.65 -4.35
C HIS A 288 -9.80 -23.14 -4.24
N GLN A 289 -10.57 -22.70 -3.22
CA GLN A 289 -10.82 -21.26 -3.03
C GLN A 289 -9.54 -20.49 -2.71
N SER A 290 -8.61 -21.11 -1.96
CA SER A 290 -7.34 -20.45 -1.65
C SER A 290 -6.45 -20.30 -2.89
N TYR A 291 -6.47 -21.27 -3.81
CA TYR A 291 -5.84 -21.14 -5.13
C TYR A 291 -6.49 -20.02 -5.95
N TYR A 292 -7.83 -20.00 -5.99
CA TYR A 292 -8.58 -18.97 -6.70
C TYR A 292 -8.28 -17.57 -6.15
N THR A 293 -8.37 -17.35 -4.83
CA THR A 293 -8.11 -16.04 -4.21
C THR A 293 -6.67 -15.57 -4.42
N ALA A 294 -5.71 -16.48 -4.46
CA ALA A 294 -4.30 -16.12 -4.65
C ALA A 294 -4.02 -15.73 -6.11
N LEU A 295 -4.54 -16.50 -7.08
CA LEU A 295 -4.40 -16.23 -8.51
C LEU A 295 -5.29 -15.07 -8.99
N SER A 296 -6.47 -14.88 -8.39
CA SER A 296 -7.43 -13.83 -8.76
C SER A 296 -6.98 -12.42 -8.36
N ARG A 297 -5.86 -12.29 -7.64
CA ARG A 297 -5.23 -10.99 -7.34
C ARG A 297 -4.41 -10.48 -8.52
N SER A 298 -4.06 -11.34 -9.47
CA SER A 298 -3.36 -10.92 -10.67
C SER A 298 -4.34 -10.54 -11.78
N ALA A 299 -4.01 -9.47 -12.50
CA ALA A 299 -4.79 -9.01 -13.65
C ALA A 299 -4.44 -9.78 -14.94
N SER A 300 -3.35 -10.55 -14.97
CA SER A 300 -2.90 -11.31 -16.14
C SER A 300 -2.12 -12.56 -15.75
N ALA A 301 -2.22 -13.63 -16.55
CA ALA A 301 -1.44 -14.85 -16.37
C ALA A 301 0.07 -14.58 -16.52
N ASP A 302 0.47 -13.77 -17.52
CA ASP A 302 1.87 -13.35 -17.72
C ASP A 302 2.38 -12.47 -16.57
N GLY A 303 1.44 -11.84 -15.86
CA GLY A 303 1.70 -11.07 -14.65
C GLY A 303 1.80 -11.89 -13.37
N THR A 304 1.74 -13.23 -13.45
CA THR A 304 1.69 -14.13 -12.28
C THR A 304 2.82 -15.14 -12.34
N ALA A 305 3.70 -15.13 -11.34
CA ALA A 305 4.75 -16.12 -11.22
C ALA A 305 4.51 -17.02 -9.99
N ILE A 306 4.45 -18.33 -10.20
CA ILE A 306 4.24 -19.31 -9.12
C ILE A 306 5.62 -19.79 -8.68
N ILE A 307 6.05 -19.47 -7.45
CA ILE A 307 7.43 -19.78 -6.99
C ILE A 307 7.66 -21.29 -6.83
N GLN A 308 6.61 -22.10 -6.74
CA GLN A 308 6.71 -23.54 -6.44
C GLN A 308 5.68 -24.37 -7.21
N GLY A 309 5.91 -25.68 -7.28
CA GLY A 309 4.90 -26.62 -7.78
C GLY A 309 3.60 -26.53 -6.98
N PHE A 310 2.47 -26.76 -7.63
CA PHE A 310 1.16 -26.78 -7.01
C PHE A 310 0.50 -28.14 -7.22
N ASP A 311 -0.48 -28.49 -6.40
CA ASP A 311 -1.18 -29.78 -6.48
C ASP A 311 -2.40 -29.66 -7.41
N PRO A 312 -2.37 -30.26 -8.63
CA PRO A 312 -3.47 -30.13 -9.57
C PRO A 312 -4.77 -30.78 -9.07
N SER A 313 -4.68 -31.77 -8.18
CA SER A 313 -5.86 -32.46 -7.63
C SER A 313 -6.75 -31.52 -6.81
N LYS A 314 -6.20 -30.41 -6.30
CA LYS A 314 -6.96 -29.39 -5.55
C LYS A 314 -7.78 -28.46 -6.43
N ILE A 315 -7.54 -28.43 -7.74
CA ILE A 315 -8.27 -27.57 -8.69
C ILE A 315 -9.02 -28.37 -9.76
N ILE A 316 -8.86 -29.70 -9.77
CA ILE A 316 -9.52 -30.63 -10.69
C ILE A 316 -10.50 -31.47 -9.86
N GLY A 317 -11.81 -31.30 -10.09
CA GLY A 317 -12.82 -32.03 -9.30
C GLY A 317 -14.25 -31.48 -9.35
N GLY A 318 -14.46 -30.32 -9.99
CA GLY A 318 -15.75 -29.64 -10.00
C GLY A 318 -15.99 -28.87 -8.71
N ALA A 319 -16.82 -27.82 -8.77
CA ALA A 319 -17.19 -27.06 -7.59
C ALA A 319 -18.05 -27.95 -6.68
N SER A 320 -17.65 -28.15 -5.43
CA SER A 320 -18.51 -28.73 -4.40
C SER A 320 -19.65 -27.74 -4.14
N GLY A 321 -20.82 -28.02 -4.72
CA GLY A 321 -22.09 -27.38 -4.40
C GLY A 321 -22.74 -28.05 -3.19
#